data_AF-A0A7D3WLZ4-F1
#
_entry.id   AF-A0A7D3WLZ4-F1
#
_cell.length_a   1.000
_cell.length_b   1.000
_cell.length_c   1.000
_cell.angle_alpha   90.00
_cell.angle_beta   90.00
_cell.angle_gamma   90.00
#
_symmetry.space_group_name_H-M   'P 1'
#
loop_
_entity.id
_entity.type
_entity.pdbx_description
1 polymer ?
#
loop_
_entity_poly.entity_id
_entity_poly.type
_entity_poly.pdbx_seq_one_letter_code
_entity_poly.pdbx_strand_id
1 'polypeptide(L)'
;MLLRASPVSCLRFNALPHARSSATLPRAKRLSRVGRAIGALQLFKETLTIVLLGLPLLWQQPLLAPAALPGLVLYLARWVMVLGRMRRRAAALIWGFTFVDELWGLSLYLHAYDAPTARQLRYLDWSYGLGLVCTLAGLLEIGYRYYRERIGRRALMRTA
;
A
#
# COMPACT_ATOMS: atom_id res chain seq x y z
N MET A 1 34.43 -68.43 28.96
CA MET A 1 33.61 -67.30 29.45
C MET A 1 34.26 -66.00 28.97
N LEU A 2 33.57 -65.27 28.08
CA LEU A 2 33.71 -63.84 27.70
C LEU A 2 35.12 -63.35 27.22
N LEU A 3 35.45 -63.34 25.92
CA LEU A 3 35.11 -62.37 24.84
C LEU A 3 35.47 -60.89 25.08
N ARG A 4 36.35 -60.37 24.20
CA ARG A 4 36.40 -59.02 23.59
C ARG A 4 36.61 -57.81 24.52
N ALA A 5 37.19 -56.69 24.12
CA ALA A 5 37.98 -56.24 22.98
C ALA A 5 38.34 -54.79 23.32
N SER A 6 39.58 -54.36 23.04
CA SER A 6 39.94 -52.95 23.01
C SER A 6 39.09 -52.19 21.99
N PRO A 7 38.65 -50.95 22.27
CA PRO A 7 38.26 -50.03 21.22
C PRO A 7 39.43 -49.09 20.91
N VAL A 8 40.05 -49.37 19.76
CA VAL A 8 40.76 -48.38 18.95
C VAL A 8 39.70 -47.53 18.24
N SER A 9 40.10 -46.30 17.87
CA SER A 9 39.56 -45.49 16.77
C SER A 9 38.54 -44.41 17.14
N CYS A 10 39.09 -43.21 17.32
CA CYS A 10 38.92 -42.09 16.39
C CYS A 10 37.64 -42.12 15.55
N LEU A 11 36.56 -41.58 16.10
CA LEU A 11 35.51 -40.93 15.32
C LEU A 11 35.27 -39.55 15.93
N ARG A 12 36.24 -38.64 15.73
CA ARG A 12 35.92 -37.21 15.71
C ARG A 12 35.04 -37.01 14.49
N PHE A 13 33.73 -37.12 14.69
CA PHE A 13 32.77 -36.44 13.85
C PHE A 13 33.17 -34.96 13.88
N ASN A 14 33.78 -34.51 12.78
CA ASN A 14 33.81 -33.09 12.45
C ASN A 14 32.34 -32.67 12.34
N ALA A 15 31.80 -32.17 13.45
CA ALA A 15 30.64 -31.32 13.42
C ALA A 15 31.09 -30.08 12.64
N LEU A 16 30.90 -30.12 11.33
CA LEU A 16 30.84 -28.93 10.50
C LEU A 16 29.94 -27.96 11.27
N PRO A 17 30.41 -26.76 11.65
CA PRO A 17 29.47 -25.74 12.03
C PRO A 17 28.63 -25.54 10.78
N HIS A 18 27.40 -26.05 10.79
CA HIS A 18 26.32 -25.48 10.04
C HIS A 18 26.20 -24.05 10.55
N ALA A 19 27.05 -23.19 10.02
CA ALA A 19 26.76 -21.80 9.79
C ALA A 19 25.49 -21.83 8.94
N ARG A 20 24.35 -21.99 9.62
CA ARG A 20 23.08 -21.47 9.15
C ARG A 20 23.35 -19.99 9.04
N SER A 21 23.84 -19.62 7.86
CA SER A 21 23.78 -18.27 7.35
C SER A 21 22.34 -17.87 7.61
N SER A 22 22.17 -17.09 8.68
CA SER A 22 20.95 -16.36 8.96
C SER A 22 20.93 -15.30 7.86
N ALA A 23 20.63 -15.77 6.64
CA ALA A 23 20.33 -14.96 5.50
C ALA A 23 19.19 -14.09 5.98
N THR A 24 19.55 -12.87 6.37
CA THR A 24 18.69 -11.91 7.01
C THR A 24 17.64 -11.62 5.96
N LEU A 25 16.48 -12.27 6.09
CA LEU A 25 15.36 -12.08 5.17
C LEU A 25 15.20 -10.58 4.99
N PRO A 26 15.26 -10.07 3.74
CA PRO A 26 15.36 -8.64 3.51
C PRO A 26 14.21 -7.95 4.22
N ARG A 27 14.54 -7.21 5.29
CA ARG A 27 13.59 -6.55 6.18
C ARG A 27 12.56 -5.84 5.32
N ALA A 28 11.30 -6.26 5.43
CA ALA A 28 10.25 -5.78 4.55
C ALA A 28 10.26 -4.24 4.54
N LYS A 29 10.53 -3.64 3.37
CA LYS A 29 10.63 -2.19 3.25
C LYS A 29 9.27 -1.58 3.56
N ARG A 30 9.23 -0.80 4.64
CA ARG A 30 8.03 -0.09 5.10
C ARG A 30 7.84 1.18 4.28
N LEU A 31 6.61 1.71 4.33
CA LEU A 31 6.26 3.00 3.74
C LEU A 31 7.01 4.13 4.46
N SER A 32 7.33 5.21 3.73
CA SER A 32 8.07 6.32 4.31
C SER A 32 7.19 7.27 5.13
N ARG A 33 7.82 8.20 5.86
CA ARG A 33 7.09 9.28 6.56
C ARG A 33 6.28 10.15 5.58
N VAL A 34 6.84 10.47 4.42
CA VAL A 34 6.19 11.27 3.38
C VAL A 34 5.01 10.50 2.77
N GLY A 35 5.20 9.24 2.40
CA GLY A 35 4.11 8.41 1.87
C GLY A 35 2.98 8.19 2.87
N ARG A 36 3.29 8.15 4.18
CA ARG A 36 2.26 8.14 5.24
C ARG A 36 1.53 9.47 5.38
N ALA A 37 2.23 10.59 5.28
CA ALA A 37 1.60 11.91 5.33
C ALA A 37 0.65 12.13 4.13
N ILE A 38 1.09 11.75 2.93
CA ILE A 38 0.25 11.77 1.73
C ILE A 38 -0.95 10.83 1.90
N GLY A 39 -0.74 9.64 2.46
CA GLY A 39 -1.83 8.71 2.78
C GLY A 39 -2.83 9.28 3.80
N ALA A 40 -2.37 10.01 4.81
CA ALA A 40 -3.23 10.66 5.80
C ALA A 40 -4.04 11.81 5.18
N LEU A 41 -3.42 12.58 4.28
CA LEU A 41 -4.11 13.64 3.54
C LEU A 41 -5.21 13.08 2.63
N GLN A 42 -4.90 12.01 1.89
CA GLN A 42 -5.88 11.29 1.07
C GLN A 42 -7.02 10.75 1.94
N LEU A 43 -6.71 10.19 3.11
CA LEU A 43 -7.71 9.66 4.04
C LEU A 43 -8.65 10.76 4.56
N PHE A 44 -8.11 11.92 4.94
CA PHE A 44 -8.89 13.08 5.36
C PHE A 44 -9.82 13.58 4.25
N LYS A 45 -9.30 13.70 3.03
CA LYS A 45 -10.09 14.03 1.83
C LYS A 45 -11.21 13.02 1.60
N GLU A 46 -10.92 11.73 1.74
CA GLU A 46 -11.91 10.68 1.54
C GLU A 46 -13.03 10.77 2.58
N THR A 47 -12.67 11.01 3.86
CA THR A 47 -13.66 11.21 4.93
C THR A 47 -14.59 12.37 4.60
N LEU A 48 -14.05 13.51 4.15
CA LEU A 48 -14.85 14.65 3.72
C LEU A 48 -15.75 14.30 2.53
N THR A 49 -15.24 13.54 1.57
CA THR A 49 -16.00 13.14 0.38
C THR A 49 -17.15 12.19 0.75
N ILE A 50 -16.90 11.21 1.63
CA ILE A 50 -17.95 10.31 2.12
C ILE A 50 -19.03 11.10 2.86
N VAL A 51 -18.65 12.03 3.75
CA VAL A 51 -19.63 12.79 4.55
C VAL A 51 -20.42 13.78 3.70
N LEU A 52 -19.75 14.53 2.82
CA LEU A 52 -20.37 15.64 2.07
C LEU A 52 -21.04 15.21 0.77
N LEU A 53 -20.57 14.10 0.17
CA LEU A 53 -21.00 13.64 -1.15
C LEU A 53 -21.53 12.20 -1.09
N GLY A 54 -20.84 11.29 -0.40
CA GLY A 54 -21.24 9.88 -0.30
C GLY A 54 -22.57 9.67 0.42
N LEU A 55 -22.72 10.20 1.64
CA LEU A 55 -23.94 10.02 2.43
C LEU A 55 -25.18 10.66 1.76
N PRO A 56 -25.13 11.89 1.24
CA PRO A 56 -26.27 12.45 0.51
C PRO A 56 -26.63 11.63 -0.74
N LEU A 57 -25.63 11.15 -1.49
CA LEU A 57 -25.87 10.31 -2.67
C LEU A 57 -26.55 9.00 -2.31
N LEU A 58 -26.09 8.31 -1.25
CA LEU A 58 -26.69 7.06 -0.79
C LEU A 58 -28.09 7.25 -0.22
N TRP A 59 -28.35 8.40 0.41
CA TRP A 59 -29.69 8.76 0.88
C TRP A 59 -30.67 8.96 -0.28
N GLN A 60 -30.23 9.59 -1.36
CA GLN A 60 -31.04 9.83 -2.55
C GLN A 60 -31.17 8.58 -3.44
N GLN A 61 -30.11 7.78 -3.55
CA GLN A 61 -30.02 6.64 -4.45
C GLN A 61 -29.36 5.44 -3.74
N PRO A 62 -30.11 4.74 -2.85
CA PRO A 62 -29.57 3.63 -2.05
C PRO A 62 -29.11 2.44 -2.90
N LEU A 63 -29.63 2.29 -4.12
CA LEU A 63 -29.21 1.27 -5.08
C LEU A 63 -27.73 1.40 -5.49
N LEU A 64 -27.12 2.58 -5.30
CA LEU A 64 -25.69 2.79 -5.54
C LEU A 64 -24.79 2.32 -4.39
N ALA A 65 -25.35 1.86 -3.27
CA ALA A 65 -24.57 1.39 -2.12
C ALA A 65 -23.53 0.31 -2.46
N PRO A 66 -23.82 -0.71 -3.28
CA PRO A 66 -22.82 -1.70 -3.69
C PRO A 66 -21.65 -1.07 -4.46
N ALA A 67 -21.93 -0.02 -5.24
CA ALA A 67 -20.92 0.66 -6.05
C ALA A 67 -19.95 1.51 -5.20
N ALA A 68 -20.32 1.85 -3.96
CA ALA A 68 -19.48 2.56 -2.99
C ALA A 68 -18.62 1.61 -2.11
N LEU A 69 -18.88 0.30 -2.13
CA LEU A 69 -18.14 -0.68 -1.33
C LEU A 69 -16.63 -0.72 -1.64
N PRO A 70 -16.17 -0.67 -2.91
CA PRO A 70 -14.75 -0.67 -3.21
C PRO A 70 -13.99 0.47 -2.52
N GLY A 71 -14.55 1.69 -2.57
CA GLY A 71 -13.98 2.86 -1.89
C GLY A 71 -13.93 2.71 -0.39
N LEU A 72 -14.95 2.10 0.24
CA LEU A 72 -14.95 1.85 1.69
C LEU A 72 -13.86 0.83 2.10
N VAL A 73 -13.69 -0.23 1.32
CA VAL A 73 -12.61 -1.21 1.56
C VAL A 73 -11.24 -0.53 1.45
N LEU A 74 -11.05 0.34 0.45
CA LEU A 74 -9.82 1.10 0.28
C LEU A 74 -9.59 2.12 1.40
N TYR A 75 -10.65 2.77 1.89
CA TYR A 75 -10.61 3.65 3.04
C TYR A 75 -10.07 2.93 4.29
N LEU A 76 -10.60 1.74 4.59
CA LEU A 76 -10.10 0.90 5.70
C LEU A 76 -8.66 0.44 5.47
N ALA A 77 -8.31 0.06 4.23
CA ALA A 77 -6.95 -0.33 3.90
C ALA A 77 -5.96 0.83 4.08
N ARG A 78 -6.36 2.07 3.76
CA ARG A 78 -5.56 3.28 3.97
C ARG A 78 -5.33 3.60 5.44
N TRP A 79 -6.29 3.33 6.33
CA TRP A 79 -6.07 3.41 7.77
C TRP A 79 -4.89 2.53 8.21
N VAL A 80 -4.83 1.28 7.76
CA VAL A 80 -3.72 0.36 8.05
C VAL A 80 -2.39 0.87 7.46
N MET A 81 -2.45 1.49 6.28
CA MET A 81 -1.29 2.09 5.61
C MET A 81 -0.71 3.26 6.43
N VAL A 82 -1.56 4.16 6.92
CA VAL A 82 -1.17 5.34 7.72
C VAL A 82 -0.57 4.93 9.07
N LEU A 83 -1.10 3.87 9.70
CA LEU A 83 -0.55 3.28 10.92
C LEU A 83 0.86 2.68 10.75
N GLY A 84 1.41 2.64 9.53
CA GLY A 84 2.80 2.25 9.26
C GLY A 84 3.10 0.76 9.43
N ARG A 85 2.05 -0.06 9.50
CA ARG A 85 2.14 -1.52 9.62
C ARG A 85 2.30 -2.22 8.26
N MET A 86 2.29 -1.45 7.15
CA MET A 86 2.20 -1.99 5.80
C MET A 86 3.54 -2.03 5.03
N ARG A 87 3.70 -3.08 4.21
CA ARG A 87 4.84 -3.24 3.29
C ARG A 87 4.67 -2.31 2.08
N ARG A 88 5.77 -1.80 1.52
CA ARG A 88 5.76 -0.88 0.36
C ARG A 88 5.01 -1.44 -0.86
N ARG A 89 5.14 -2.74 -1.16
CA ARG A 89 4.41 -3.38 -2.27
C ARG A 89 2.90 -3.35 -2.07
N ALA A 90 2.45 -3.62 -0.85
CA ALA A 90 1.04 -3.60 -0.52
C ALA A 90 0.49 -2.15 -0.54
N ALA A 91 1.29 -1.17 -0.10
CA ALA A 91 0.95 0.25 -0.26
C ALA A 91 0.86 0.65 -1.75
N ALA A 92 1.73 0.15 -2.62
CA ALA A 92 1.66 0.41 -4.06
C ALA A 92 0.36 -0.14 -4.67
N LEU A 93 -0.07 -1.33 -4.26
CA LEU A 93 -1.36 -1.90 -4.67
C LEU A 93 -2.52 -1.03 -4.19
N ILE A 94 -2.53 -0.59 -2.93
CA ILE A 94 -3.56 0.32 -2.42
C ILE A 94 -3.61 1.61 -3.23
N TRP A 95 -2.48 2.22 -3.54
CA TRP A 95 -2.43 3.43 -4.35
C TRP A 95 -2.94 3.17 -5.78
N GLY A 96 -2.60 2.02 -6.37
CA GLY A 96 -3.13 1.62 -7.69
C GLY A 96 -4.65 1.46 -7.68
N PHE A 97 -5.20 0.74 -6.70
CA PHE A 97 -6.66 0.62 -6.56
C PHE A 97 -7.34 1.94 -6.23
N THR A 98 -6.70 2.81 -5.44
CA THR A 98 -7.20 4.16 -5.15
C THR A 98 -7.32 4.97 -6.43
N PHE A 99 -6.36 4.88 -7.34
CA PHE A 99 -6.44 5.56 -8.62
C PHE A 99 -7.66 5.11 -9.44
N VAL A 100 -7.87 3.80 -9.54
CA VAL A 100 -9.01 3.22 -10.25
C VAL A 100 -10.34 3.62 -9.59
N ASP A 101 -10.40 3.60 -8.26
CA ASP A 101 -11.58 3.98 -7.48
C ASP A 101 -11.93 5.46 -7.61
N GLU A 102 -10.95 6.36 -7.67
CA GLU A 102 -11.18 7.78 -7.95
C GLU A 102 -11.78 7.98 -9.35
N LEU A 103 -11.27 7.28 -10.37
CA LEU A 103 -11.84 7.34 -11.72
C LEU A 103 -13.26 6.75 -11.76
N TRP A 104 -13.49 5.66 -11.03
CA TRP A 104 -14.79 5.02 -10.92
C TRP A 104 -15.82 5.91 -10.23
N GLY A 105 -15.46 6.50 -9.10
CA GLY A 105 -16.32 7.43 -8.36
C GLY A 105 -16.67 8.66 -9.18
N LEU A 106 -15.70 9.21 -9.93
CA LEU A 106 -15.95 10.34 -10.83
C LEU A 106 -16.96 9.95 -11.91
N SER A 107 -16.79 8.78 -12.52
CA SER A 107 -17.73 8.25 -13.52
C SER A 107 -19.14 8.09 -12.94
N LEU A 108 -19.28 7.49 -11.74
CA LEU A 108 -20.57 7.34 -11.06
C LEU A 108 -21.24 8.70 -10.83
N TYR A 109 -20.49 9.68 -10.34
CA TYR A 109 -21.02 11.01 -10.05
C TYR A 109 -21.47 11.76 -11.32
N LEU A 110 -20.75 11.60 -12.42
CA LEU A 110 -21.13 12.19 -13.71
C LEU A 110 -22.42 11.57 -14.30
N HIS A 111 -22.72 10.31 -13.98
CA HIS A 111 -23.91 9.62 -14.48
C HIS A 111 -25.09 9.59 -13.50
N ALA A 112 -24.86 9.80 -12.21
CA ALA A 112 -25.89 9.67 -11.17
C ALA A 112 -26.74 10.94 -10.96
N TYR A 113 -26.28 12.11 -11.41
CA TYR A 113 -27.00 13.38 -11.23
C TYR A 113 -27.43 13.99 -12.55
N ASP A 114 -28.75 14.02 -12.80
CA ASP A 114 -29.34 14.75 -13.93
C ASP A 114 -29.29 16.28 -13.76
N ALA A 115 -29.25 16.78 -12.50
CA ALA A 115 -29.18 18.22 -12.21
C ALA A 115 -28.42 18.52 -10.88
N PRO A 116 -27.07 18.38 -10.86
CA PRO A 116 -26.28 18.70 -9.68
C PRO A 116 -26.23 20.21 -9.39
N THR A 117 -26.21 20.61 -8.11
CA THR A 117 -26.04 22.04 -7.77
C THR A 117 -24.62 22.51 -8.08
N ALA A 118 -24.45 23.78 -8.47
CA ALA A 118 -23.14 24.35 -8.81
C ALA A 118 -22.09 24.23 -7.68
N ARG A 119 -22.54 24.17 -6.41
CA ARG A 119 -21.68 23.93 -5.25
C ARG A 119 -21.17 22.49 -5.22
N GLN A 120 -22.01 21.50 -5.51
CA GLN A 120 -21.63 20.09 -5.57
C GLN A 120 -20.63 19.84 -6.70
N LEU A 121 -20.86 20.38 -7.90
CA LEU A 121 -19.92 20.34 -9.02
C LEU A 121 -18.54 20.89 -8.64
N ARG A 122 -18.50 22.06 -7.98
CA ARG A 122 -17.23 22.66 -7.55
C ARG A 122 -16.49 21.81 -6.52
N TYR A 123 -17.22 21.22 -5.56
CA TYR A 123 -16.62 20.28 -4.61
C TYR A 123 -16.16 18.99 -5.29
N LEU A 124 -16.88 18.52 -6.30
CA LEU A 124 -16.53 17.35 -7.10
C LEU A 124 -15.19 17.57 -7.79
N ASP A 125 -15.06 18.66 -8.57
CA ASP A 125 -13.84 19.00 -9.30
C ASP A 125 -12.63 19.11 -8.38
N TRP A 126 -12.79 19.82 -7.25
CA TRP A 126 -11.71 19.96 -6.27
C TRP A 126 -11.37 18.64 -5.58
N SER A 127 -12.35 17.85 -5.18
CA SER A 127 -12.11 16.58 -4.48
C SER A 127 -11.40 15.58 -5.39
N TYR A 128 -11.91 15.35 -6.61
CA TYR A 128 -11.30 14.41 -7.54
C TYR A 128 -9.93 14.89 -8.03
N GLY A 129 -9.77 16.19 -8.29
CA GLY A 129 -8.47 16.78 -8.62
C GLY A 129 -7.43 16.56 -7.52
N LEU A 130 -7.76 16.87 -6.27
CA LEU A 130 -6.88 16.64 -5.12
C LEU A 130 -6.58 15.16 -4.89
N GLY A 131 -7.59 14.30 -5.06
CA GLY A 131 -7.47 12.85 -4.94
C GLY A 131 -6.49 12.24 -5.96
N LEU A 132 -6.59 12.66 -7.22
CA LEU A 132 -5.68 12.25 -8.28
C LEU A 132 -4.24 12.72 -8.00
N VAL A 133 -4.06 13.98 -7.61
CA VAL A 133 -2.73 14.53 -7.30
C VAL A 133 -2.09 13.78 -6.14
N CYS A 134 -2.82 13.53 -5.05
CA CYS A 134 -2.32 12.78 -3.90
C CYS A 134 -1.98 11.33 -4.27
N THR A 135 -2.80 10.70 -5.10
CA THR A 135 -2.59 9.33 -5.58
C THR A 135 -1.35 9.22 -6.45
N LEU A 136 -1.18 10.13 -7.40
CA LEU A 136 0.02 10.21 -8.23
C LEU A 136 1.26 10.50 -7.38
N ALA A 137 1.19 11.41 -6.42
CA ALA A 137 2.28 11.70 -5.51
C ALA A 137 2.68 10.47 -4.68
N GLY A 138 1.71 9.68 -4.20
CA GLY A 138 1.94 8.42 -3.50
C GLY A 138 2.63 7.37 -4.37
N LEU A 139 2.19 7.20 -5.63
CA LEU A 139 2.80 6.28 -6.60
C LEU A 139 4.23 6.73 -6.98
N LEU A 140 4.42 8.02 -7.25
CA LEU A 140 5.71 8.61 -7.58
C LEU A 140 6.70 8.47 -6.43
N GLU A 141 6.27 8.67 -5.19
CA GLU A 141 7.11 8.48 -3.99
C GLU A 141 7.63 7.04 -3.89
N ILE A 142 6.76 6.06 -4.11
CA ILE A 142 7.11 4.64 -4.12
C ILE A 142 8.06 4.32 -5.29
N GLY A 143 7.76 4.81 -6.49
CA GLY A 143 8.54 4.61 -7.71
C GLY A 143 9.94 5.22 -7.60
N TYR A 144 10.04 6.45 -7.13
CA TYR A 144 11.30 7.16 -6.92
C TYR A 144 12.22 6.42 -5.93
N ARG A 145 11.67 5.94 -4.81
CA ARG A 145 12.45 5.14 -3.85
C ARG A 145 12.92 3.82 -4.44
N TYR A 146 12.06 3.15 -5.21
CA TYR A 146 12.44 1.92 -5.89
C TYR A 146 13.59 2.15 -6.89
N TYR A 147 13.52 3.22 -7.67
CA TYR A 147 14.54 3.62 -8.63
C TYR A 147 15.88 3.93 -7.95
N ARG A 148 15.87 4.78 -6.90
CA ARG A 148 17.08 5.14 -6.12
C ARG A 148 17.77 3.91 -5.52
N GLU A 149 17.00 2.98 -4.99
CA GLU A 149 17.52 1.71 -4.44
C GLU A 149 18.09 0.77 -5.51
N ARG A 150 17.61 0.85 -6.76
CA ARG A 150 18.14 0.06 -7.88
C ARG A 150 19.48 0.62 -8.36
N ILE A 151 19.62 1.95 -8.43
CA ILE A 151 20.90 2.59 -8.75
C ILE A 151 21.95 2.29 -7.69
N GLY A 152 21.62 2.45 -6.40
CA GLY A 152 22.58 2.16 -5.33
C GLY A 152 23.10 0.72 -5.37
N ARG A 153 22.22 -0.25 -5.67
CA ARG A 153 22.63 -1.65 -5.86
C ARG A 153 23.53 -1.86 -7.08
N ARG A 154 23.23 -1.20 -8.20
CA ARG A 154 24.09 -1.24 -9.41
C ARG A 154 25.46 -0.61 -9.17
N ALA A 155 25.52 0.47 -8.38
CA ALA A 155 26.78 1.10 -8.01
C ALA A 155 27.64 0.16 -7.14
N LEU A 156 27.04 -0.47 -6.11
CA LEU A 156 27.73 -1.43 -5.25
C LEU A 156 28.28 -2.65 -6.02
N MET A 157 27.54 -3.16 -7.00
CA MET A 157 27.99 -4.26 -7.87
C MET A 157 29.10 -3.88 -8.85
N ARG A 158 29.34 -2.58 -9.09
CA ARG A 158 30.46 -2.11 -9.93
C ARG A 158 31.73 -1.84 -9.13
N THR A 159 31.60 -1.66 -7.81
CA THR A 159 32.71 -1.37 -6.90
C THR A 159 33.23 -2.59 -6.14
N ALA A 160 32.53 -3.73 -6.24
CA ALA A 160 32.92 -5.03 -5.69
C ALA A 160 33.45 -5.91 -6.82
#